data_AF-A0A9P4JBX7-F1
#
_entry.id   AF-A0A9P4JBX7-F1
#
_cell.length_a   1.000
_cell.length_b   1.000
_cell.length_c   1.000
_cell.angle_alpha   90.00
_cell.angle_beta   90.00
_cell.angle_gamma   90.00
#
_symmetry.space_group_name_H-M   'P 1'
#
loop_
_entity.id
_entity.type
_entity.pdbx_description
1 polymer ?
#
loop_
_entity_poly.entity_id
_entity_poly.type
_entity_poly.pdbx_seq_one_letter_code
_entity_poly.pdbx_strand_id
1 'polypeptide(L)'
;WNAAFGTYFSALWAGIWYCVGVPGTPTSLPSTAPTTTKTTLLGNGIQTLQPIQPGMMSSCDAFYFVNANEGCLTITDKNSIPLSEFLAWNPDAHDSSCSELRAEVYVC
;
A
#
# COMPACT_ATOMS: atom_id res chain seq x y z
N TRP A 1 -3.25 -29.85 5.09
CA TRP A 1 -2.13 -29.49 5.97
C TRP A 1 -1.19 -28.61 5.17
N ASN A 2 -1.17 -27.31 5.45
CA ASN A 2 -0.11 -26.40 5.00
C ASN A 2 0.37 -25.68 6.26
N ALA A 3 1.58 -26.04 6.66
CA ALA A 3 2.26 -25.56 7.85
C ALA A 3 3.15 -24.38 7.46
N ALA A 4 2.82 -23.19 7.96
CA ALA A 4 3.73 -22.09 8.25
C ALA A 4 2.95 -20.98 8.97
N PHE A 5 2.55 -21.24 10.21
CA PHE A 5 2.13 -20.19 11.12
C PHE A 5 3.40 -19.58 11.73
N GLY A 6 3.97 -18.60 11.03
CA GLY A 6 4.98 -17.70 11.56
C GLY A 6 4.27 -16.61 12.36
N THR A 7 4.60 -16.53 13.64
CA THR A 7 3.99 -15.69 14.67
C THR A 7 4.13 -14.19 14.40
N TYR A 8 3.12 -13.55 13.82
CA TYR A 8 2.83 -12.13 14.05
C TYR A 8 1.32 -11.95 14.17
N PHE A 9 0.87 -11.80 15.41
CA PHE A 9 -0.46 -11.30 15.73
C PHE A 9 -0.61 -9.88 15.15
N SER A 10 -1.81 -9.59 14.63
CA SER A 10 -2.28 -8.28 14.15
C SER A 10 -2.10 -8.03 12.66
N ALA A 11 -2.91 -8.75 11.87
CA ALA A 11 -3.24 -8.33 10.53
C ALA A 11 -4.72 -8.60 10.19
N LEU A 12 -5.63 -8.08 11.02
CA LEU A 12 -6.99 -7.77 10.59
C LEU A 12 -6.90 -6.52 9.69
N TRP A 13 -6.72 -6.71 8.39
CA TRP A 13 -6.55 -5.60 7.45
C TRP A 13 -7.91 -5.25 6.85
N ALA A 14 -8.20 -3.95 6.76
CA ALA A 14 -9.40 -3.43 6.12
C ALA A 14 -9.45 -3.91 4.66
N GLY A 15 -10.58 -4.47 4.24
CA GLY A 15 -10.78 -5.05 2.89
C GLY A 15 -11.23 -6.51 2.88
N ILE A 16 -11.39 -7.16 4.04
CA ILE A 16 -11.95 -8.52 4.12
C ILE A 16 -13.46 -8.47 3.88
N TRP A 17 -13.88 -8.95 2.71
CA TRP A 17 -15.26 -9.32 2.44
C TRP A 17 -15.52 -10.71 3.02
N TYR A 18 -16.38 -10.81 4.03
CA TYR A 18 -16.86 -12.10 4.53
C TYR A 18 -18.25 -12.38 3.95
N CYS A 19 -18.43 -13.57 3.37
CA CYS A 19 -19.73 -14.00 2.86
C CYS A 19 -20.59 -14.51 4.01
N VAL A 20 -21.78 -13.94 4.22
CA VAL A 20 -22.81 -14.50 5.10
C VAL A 20 -23.80 -15.27 4.24
N GLY A 21 -23.79 -16.61 4.31
CA GLY A 21 -24.68 -17.45 3.53
C GLY A 21 -26.10 -17.48 4.10
N VAL A 22 -27.09 -17.11 3.29
CA VAL A 22 -28.52 -17.36 3.55
C VAL A 22 -28.94 -18.70 2.92
N PRO A 23 -29.93 -19.44 3.47
CA PRO A 23 -30.37 -20.71 2.92
C PRO A 23 -30.76 -20.56 1.44
N GLY A 24 -30.08 -21.29 0.54
CA GLY A 24 -30.27 -21.22 -0.91
C GLY A 24 -29.09 -20.65 -1.71
N THR A 25 -28.01 -20.22 -1.05
CA THR A 25 -26.76 -19.83 -1.73
C THR A 25 -25.99 -21.06 -2.23
N PRO A 26 -25.43 -21.04 -3.45
CA PRO A 26 -24.62 -22.15 -3.97
C PRO A 26 -23.39 -22.40 -3.09
N THR A 27 -23.19 -23.66 -2.69
CA THR A 27 -22.09 -24.11 -1.80
C THR A 27 -20.71 -24.09 -2.45
N SER A 28 -20.60 -23.66 -3.71
CA SER A 28 -19.33 -23.53 -4.39
C SER A 28 -18.65 -22.24 -3.94
N LEU A 29 -17.54 -22.39 -3.21
CA LEU A 29 -16.65 -21.29 -2.91
C LEU A 29 -16.26 -20.59 -4.22
N PRO A 30 -16.43 -19.27 -4.37
CA PRO A 30 -15.68 -18.54 -5.37
C PRO A 30 -14.20 -18.79 -5.06
N SER A 31 -13.49 -19.44 -5.99
CA SER A 31 -12.05 -19.65 -5.92
C SER A 31 -11.37 -18.32 -6.23
N THR A 32 -11.47 -17.36 -5.32
CA THR A 32 -10.60 -16.19 -5.34
C THR A 32 -9.23 -16.70 -4.91
N ALA A 33 -8.37 -16.97 -5.89
CA ALA A 33 -6.97 -17.22 -5.60
C ALA A 33 -6.47 -16.06 -4.72
N PRO A 34 -5.80 -16.32 -3.59
CA PRO A 34 -5.24 -15.24 -2.80
C PRO A 34 -4.30 -14.45 -3.71
N THR A 35 -4.62 -13.18 -3.95
CA THR A 35 -3.69 -12.27 -4.62
C THR A 35 -2.49 -12.15 -3.70
N THR A 36 -1.40 -12.85 -4.03
CA THR A 36 -0.17 -12.81 -3.25
C THR A 36 0.34 -11.38 -3.26
N THR A 37 0.05 -10.64 -2.18
CA THR A 37 0.51 -9.26 -2.05
C THR A 37 2.01 -9.32 -1.77
N LYS A 38 2.81 -9.09 -2.82
CA LYS A 38 4.25 -9.11 -2.70
C LYS A 38 4.66 -7.91 -1.85
N THR A 39 5.42 -8.18 -0.80
CA THR A 39 5.92 -7.18 0.13
C THR A 39 7.41 -6.98 -0.11
N THR A 40 7.88 -5.74 -0.07
CA THR A 40 9.30 -5.40 -0.22
C THR A 40 9.84 -4.91 1.11
N LEU A 41 10.99 -5.44 1.53
CA LEU A 41 11.74 -4.94 2.68
C LEU A 41 12.59 -3.75 2.23
N LEU A 42 12.44 -2.63 2.93
CA LEU A 42 13.27 -1.45 2.74
C LEU A 42 14.45 -1.45 3.74
N GLY A 43 15.41 -0.55 3.53
CA GLY A 43 16.69 -0.52 4.24
C GLY A 43 16.59 -0.36 5.77
N ASN A 44 15.44 0.11 6.26
CA ASN A 44 15.11 0.22 7.69
C ASN A 44 14.33 -0.99 8.25
N GLY A 45 14.10 -2.05 7.45
CA GLY A 45 13.39 -3.25 7.88
C GLY A 45 11.87 -3.14 7.87
N ILE A 46 11.30 -2.01 7.41
CA ILE A 46 9.86 -1.86 7.26
C ILE A 46 9.41 -2.50 5.94
N GLN A 47 8.25 -3.15 6.01
CA GLN A 47 7.66 -3.91 4.93
C GLN A 47 6.56 -3.12 4.24
N THR A 48 6.67 -3.00 2.90
CA THR A 48 5.72 -2.24 2.07
C THR A 48 5.11 -3.13 1.00
N LEU A 49 3.80 -3.02 0.81
CA LEU A 49 3.11 -3.71 -0.27
C LEU A 49 3.58 -3.17 -1.64
N GLN A 50 3.65 -4.04 -2.64
CA GLN A 50 3.90 -3.63 -4.02
C GLN A 50 2.61 -3.20 -4.71
N PRO A 51 2.68 -2.29 -5.70
CA PRO A 51 3.89 -1.63 -6.24
C PRO A 51 4.32 -0.38 -5.45
N ILE A 52 5.63 -0.10 -5.41
CA ILE A 52 6.19 1.16 -4.86
C ILE A 52 6.55 2.12 -5.98
N GLN A 53 6.55 3.42 -5.70
CA GLN A 53 7.10 4.41 -6.62
C GLN A 53 8.63 4.22 -6.73
N PRO A 54 9.19 4.25 -7.96
CA PRO A 54 10.63 4.37 -8.14
C PRO A 54 11.21 5.55 -7.36
N GLY A 55 12.49 5.46 -6.99
CA GLY A 55 13.20 6.55 -6.29
C GLY A 55 12.76 6.83 -4.86
N MET A 56 11.69 6.21 -4.36
CA MET A 56 11.28 6.30 -2.95
C MET A 56 12.43 5.92 -2.01
N MET A 57 12.63 6.70 -0.96
CA MET A 57 13.72 6.50 -0.02
C MET A 57 13.67 5.13 0.68
N SER A 58 14.84 4.58 0.97
CA SER A 58 14.97 3.27 1.62
C SER A 58 14.71 3.28 3.12
N SER A 59 14.67 4.44 3.77
CA SER A 59 14.41 4.58 5.21
C SER A 59 13.04 5.20 5.50
N CYS A 60 12.05 4.89 4.67
CA CYS A 60 10.69 5.39 4.83
C CYS A 60 10.00 4.75 6.05
N ASP A 61 9.43 5.57 6.93
CA ASP A 61 8.81 5.12 8.18
C ASP A 61 7.31 4.77 8.04
N ALA A 62 6.62 5.38 7.07
CA ALA A 62 5.19 5.16 6.82
C ALA A 62 4.89 5.25 5.33
N PHE A 63 3.96 4.42 4.84
CA PHE A 63 3.64 4.33 3.42
C PHE A 63 2.24 4.83 3.13
N TYR A 64 2.11 5.65 2.09
CA TYR A 64 0.85 6.16 1.59
C TYR A 64 0.54 5.55 0.23
N PHE A 65 -0.68 5.03 0.04
CA PHE A 65 -1.13 4.52 -1.25
C PHE A 65 -1.75 5.65 -2.08
N VAL A 66 -1.15 5.98 -3.21
CA VAL A 66 -1.59 7.05 -4.09
C VAL A 66 -2.82 6.61 -4.87
N ASN A 67 -3.97 7.25 -4.65
CA ASN A 67 -5.14 7.00 -5.49
C ASN A 67 -5.00 7.73 -6.83
N ALA A 68 -5.66 7.22 -7.88
CA ALA A 68 -5.53 7.74 -9.25
C ALA A 68 -5.95 9.21 -9.45
N ASN A 69 -6.58 9.83 -8.46
CA ASN A 69 -7.03 11.22 -8.48
C ASN A 69 -6.31 12.10 -7.45
N GLU A 70 -5.16 11.66 -6.93
CA GLU A 70 -4.37 12.38 -5.94
C GLU A 70 -3.06 12.91 -6.53
N GLY A 71 -2.70 14.13 -6.14
CA GLY A 71 -1.39 14.73 -6.38
C GLY A 71 -0.67 15.00 -5.06
N CYS A 72 0.61 15.39 -5.08
CA CYS A 72 1.36 15.57 -3.84
C CYS A 72 0.74 16.63 -2.92
N LEU A 73 0.13 17.70 -3.45
CA LEU A 73 -0.55 18.69 -2.60
C LEU A 73 -1.68 18.04 -1.79
N THR A 74 -2.54 17.25 -2.44
CA THR A 74 -3.60 16.51 -1.76
C THR A 74 -3.03 15.53 -0.71
N ILE A 75 -1.95 14.84 -1.04
CA ILE A 75 -1.32 13.86 -0.13
C ILE A 75 -0.67 14.56 1.06
N THR A 76 0.08 15.63 0.81
CA THR A 76 0.79 16.42 1.83
C THR A 76 -0.19 17.11 2.77
N ASP A 77 -1.29 17.68 2.23
CA ASP A 77 -2.37 18.26 3.04
C ASP A 77 -3.03 17.20 3.94
N LYS A 78 -3.34 16.01 3.39
CA LYS A 78 -3.95 14.91 4.15
C LYS A 78 -3.07 14.39 5.28
N ASN A 79 -1.76 14.38 5.06
CA ASN A 79 -0.79 13.87 6.02
C ASN A 79 -0.15 14.99 6.87
N SER A 80 -0.51 16.26 6.63
CA SER A 80 0.01 17.43 7.33
C SER A 80 1.56 17.52 7.29
N ILE A 81 2.16 17.15 6.16
CA ILE A 81 3.60 17.24 5.91
C ILE A 81 3.89 18.34 4.88
N PRO A 82 5.05 19.02 4.94
CA PRO A 82 5.41 19.98 3.90
C PRO A 82 5.76 19.24 2.60
N LEU A 83 5.37 19.82 1.46
CA LEU A 83 5.68 19.29 0.13
C LEU A 83 7.18 19.01 -0.06
N SER A 84 8.05 19.85 0.50
CA SER A 84 9.50 19.66 0.42
C SER A 84 9.98 18.39 1.10
N GLU A 85 9.37 17.97 2.22
CA GLU A 85 9.71 16.69 2.87
C GLU A 85 9.21 15.53 2.04
N PHE A 86 7.97 15.60 1.54
CA PHE A 86 7.42 14.59 0.65
C PHE A 86 8.31 14.36 -0.59
N LEU A 87 8.77 15.42 -1.23
CA LEU A 87 9.68 15.32 -2.39
C LEU A 87 11.09 14.85 -2.00
N ALA A 88 11.56 15.16 -0.79
CA ALA A 88 12.84 14.63 -0.30
C ALA A 88 12.77 13.11 -0.08
N TRP A 89 11.62 12.59 0.32
CA TRP A 89 11.39 11.15 0.52
C TRP A 89 11.02 10.42 -0.78
N ASN A 90 10.48 11.14 -1.76
CA ASN A 90 10.06 10.63 -3.06
C ASN A 90 10.61 11.50 -4.20
N PRO A 91 11.94 11.46 -4.44
CA PRO A 91 12.59 12.30 -5.45
C PRO A 91 12.00 12.14 -6.86
N ASP A 92 11.59 10.93 -7.23
CA ASP A 92 10.99 10.66 -8.54
C ASP A 92 9.53 11.15 -8.66
N ALA A 93 8.93 11.71 -7.60
CA ALA A 93 7.64 12.40 -7.75
C ALA A 93 7.76 13.71 -8.55
N HIS A 94 8.99 14.26 -8.61
CA HIS A 94 9.41 15.47 -9.33
C HIS A 94 8.57 16.73 -9.09
N ASP A 95 9.24 17.75 -8.53
CA ASP A 95 8.79 19.14 -8.38
C ASP A 95 7.43 19.34 -7.70
N SER A 96 7.02 20.60 -7.52
CA SER A 96 5.72 20.93 -6.94
C SER A 96 4.52 20.59 -7.83
N SER A 97 4.78 20.23 -9.09
CA SER A 97 3.76 19.80 -10.04
C SER A 97 3.46 18.30 -9.96
N CYS A 98 4.23 17.52 -9.21
CA CYS A 98 3.99 16.07 -9.02
C CYS A 98 3.88 15.30 -10.33
N SER A 99 4.60 15.75 -11.35
CA SER A 99 4.34 15.34 -12.73
C SER A 99 4.69 13.88 -12.99
N GLU A 100 5.53 13.29 -12.13
CA GLU A 100 5.93 11.89 -12.19
C GLU A 100 5.40 11.06 -11.01
N LEU A 101 4.56 11.66 -10.15
CA LEU A 101 3.83 10.91 -9.13
C LEU A 101 2.90 9.89 -9.82
N ARG A 102 3.12 8.61 -9.54
CA ARG A 102 2.36 7.51 -10.13
C ARG A 102 1.11 7.24 -9.29
N ALA A 103 0.02 6.96 -9.98
CA ALA A 103 -1.18 6.42 -9.37
C ALA A 103 -1.00 4.94 -9.01
N GLU A 104 -1.76 4.48 -8.00
CA GLU A 104 -1.89 3.09 -7.58
C GLU A 104 -0.57 2.45 -7.12
N VAL A 105 0.34 3.27 -6.57
CA VAL A 105 1.60 2.84 -5.96
C VAL A 105 1.72 3.36 -4.54
N TYR A 106 2.63 2.77 -3.77
CA TYR A 106 3.03 3.27 -2.46
C TYR A 106 4.18 4.28 -2.57
N VAL A 107 4.03 5.38 -1.83
CA VAL A 107 5.04 6.42 -1.61
C VAL A 107 5.34 6.54 -0.12
N CYS A 108 6.45 7.20 0.20
CA CYS A 108 6.67 7.78 1.51
C CYS A 108 5.97 9.15 1.62
#